data_AF-A0A3B6FK24-F1
#
_entry.id   AF-A0A3B6FK24-F1
#
_cell.length_a   1.000
_cell.length_b   1.000
_cell.length_c   1.000
_cell.angle_alpha   90.00
_cell.angle_beta   90.00
_cell.angle_gamma   90.00
#
_symmetry.space_group_name_H-M   'P 1'
#
loop_
_entity.id
_entity.type
_entity.pdbx_description
1 polymer ?
#
loop_
_entity_poly.entity_id
_entity_poly.type
_entity_poly.pdbx_seq_one_letter_code
_entity_poly.pdbx_strand_id
1 'polypeptide(L)'
;MTSVKLVKYIPRIKKKKSGLRKLAMKVPTDRLLKFERVFKAQKRIPMSVFKAQRVLDEIRWRYYEETVMILNLMPYRASYPILKLVYSAAANATHYRDFYKANLFITKAEVSRSTIMKKFRPRARGRSFPIKKACVI
;
A
#
# COMPACT_ATOMS: atom_id res chain seq x y z
N MET A 1 3.63 5.92 8.35
CA MET A 1 2.29 5.95 7.74
C MET A 1 2.20 4.74 6.83
N THR A 2 1.59 3.64 7.28
CA THR A 2 1.09 2.54 6.47
C THR A 2 -0.04 3.17 5.71
N SER A 3 0.30 3.55 4.49
CA SER A 3 -0.59 4.31 3.66
C SER A 3 -0.62 3.68 2.29
N VAL A 4 -1.84 3.46 1.82
CA VAL A 4 -2.11 2.90 0.51
C VAL A 4 -2.84 3.99 -0.26
N LYS A 5 -2.23 4.39 -1.37
CA LYS A 5 -2.82 5.29 -2.37
C LYS A 5 -3.41 4.40 -3.46
N LEU A 6 -4.73 4.31 -3.45
CA LEU A 6 -5.48 3.73 -4.55
C LEU A 6 -5.73 4.80 -5.59
N VAL A 7 -5.53 4.46 -6.84
CA VAL A 7 -5.81 5.34 -7.98
C VAL A 7 -6.71 4.57 -8.93
N LYS A 8 -7.70 5.28 -9.49
CA LYS A 8 -8.47 4.76 -10.61
C LYS A 8 -7.57 4.78 -11.84
N TYR A 9 -7.23 3.61 -12.37
CA TYR A 9 -6.58 3.54 -13.67
C TYR A 9 -7.65 3.71 -14.75
N ILE A 10 -7.70 4.88 -15.39
CA ILE A 10 -8.50 5.09 -16.60
C ILE A 10 -7.53 4.99 -17.78
N PRO A 11 -7.51 3.88 -18.56
CA PRO A 11 -6.78 3.87 -19.81
C PRO A 11 -7.46 4.85 -20.76
N ARG A 12 -6.74 5.90 -21.17
CA ARG A 12 -7.21 6.81 -22.22
C ARG A 12 -7.25 5.98 -23.51
N ILE A 13 -8.45 5.53 -23.92
CA ILE A 13 -8.67 4.96 -25.26
C ILE A 13 -8.28 6.03 -26.26
N LYS A 14 -7.09 5.94 -26.85
CA LYS A 14 -6.73 6.77 -28.00
C LYS A 14 -7.56 6.25 -29.18
N LYS A 15 -8.51 7.04 -29.68
CA LYS A 15 -9.13 6.77 -30.98
C LYS A 15 -8.00 6.57 -32.00
N LYS A 16 -8.01 5.42 -32.67
CA LYS A 16 -7.02 4.97 -33.64
C LYS A 16 -6.98 5.97 -34.80
N LYS A 17 -5.91 6.75 -34.94
CA LYS A 17 -5.51 7.33 -36.23
C LYS A 17 -4.23 6.63 -36.65
N SER A 18 -4.36 5.94 -37.79
CA SER A 18 -3.34 5.38 -38.67
C SER A 18 -1.88 5.63 -38.29
N GLY A 19 -1.12 4.55 -38.08
CA GLY A 19 0.34 4.61 -38.05
C GLY A 19 0.96 3.75 -36.94
N LEU A 20 1.35 2.53 -37.30
CA LEU A 20 2.23 1.68 -36.50
C LEU A 20 3.55 2.39 -36.22
N ARG A 21 3.90 2.63 -34.94
CA ARG A 21 5.28 2.65 -34.42
C ARG A 21 5.32 2.75 -32.90
N LYS A 22 5.73 1.64 -32.28
CA LYS A 22 6.32 1.44 -30.93
C LYS A 22 5.66 2.21 -29.77
N LEU A 23 4.84 1.51 -29.00
CA LEU A 23 4.56 1.87 -27.60
C LEU A 23 5.30 0.90 -26.69
N ALA A 24 6.58 1.17 -26.45
CA ALA A 24 7.24 0.71 -25.24
C ALA A 24 6.37 1.10 -24.03
N MET A 25 6.26 0.22 -23.03
CA MET A 25 5.53 0.43 -21.78
C MET A 25 5.79 1.85 -21.25
N LYS A 26 4.87 2.76 -21.57
CA LYS A 26 4.98 4.17 -21.19
C LYS A 26 4.36 4.25 -19.81
N VAL A 27 5.18 4.04 -18.78
CA VAL A 27 4.79 4.43 -17.41
C VAL A 27 4.32 5.89 -17.52
N PRO A 28 3.06 6.21 -17.20
CA PRO A 28 2.58 7.56 -17.38
C PRO A 28 3.35 8.47 -16.41
N THR A 29 4.29 9.24 -16.94
CA THR A 29 4.99 10.29 -16.21
C THR A 29 3.95 11.22 -15.59
N ASP A 30 4.04 11.41 -14.27
CA ASP A 30 3.07 12.02 -13.34
C ASP A 30 2.50 13.41 -13.72
N ARG A 31 2.94 14.05 -14.82
CA ARG A 31 2.65 15.46 -15.11
C ARG A 31 1.42 15.77 -15.96
N LEU A 32 0.74 14.79 -16.58
CA LEU A 32 -0.40 15.08 -17.50
C LEU A 32 -1.59 14.11 -17.40
N LEU A 33 -1.90 13.61 -16.20
CA LEU A 33 -3.13 12.85 -15.96
C LEU A 33 -3.82 13.36 -14.69
N LYS A 34 -5.05 13.89 -14.84
CA LYS A 34 -5.99 14.12 -13.74
C LYS A 34 -6.40 12.75 -13.17
N PHE A 35 -5.53 12.15 -12.38
CA PHE A 35 -5.85 10.94 -11.64
C PHE A 35 -6.63 11.33 -10.39
N GLU A 36 -7.88 10.92 -10.30
CA GLU A 36 -8.60 10.97 -9.04
C GLU A 36 -8.04 9.88 -8.11
N ARG A 37 -7.36 10.30 -7.04
CA ARG A 37 -6.67 9.43 -6.07
C ARG A 37 -7.41 9.33 -4.76
N VAL A 38 -7.64 8.12 -4.27
CA VAL A 38 -8.21 7.89 -2.94
C VAL A 38 -7.09 7.45 -2.02
N PHE A 39 -6.93 8.19 -0.92
CA PHE A 39 -5.88 7.93 0.05
C PHE A 39 -6.48 7.33 1.32
N LYS A 40 -5.88 6.25 1.79
CA LYS A 40 -6.16 5.72 3.13
C LYS A 40 -4.85 5.49 3.87
N ALA A 41 -4.82 5.89 5.12
CA ALA A 41 -3.72 5.63 6.04
C ALA A 41 -4.27 5.03 7.34
N GLN A 42 -3.52 4.11 7.92
CA GLN A 42 -3.84 3.52 9.22
C GLN A 42 -2.68 3.74 10.17
N LYS A 43 -2.99 4.36 11.31
CA LYS A 43 -2.02 4.71 12.36
C LYS A 43 -1.93 3.63 13.43
N ARG A 44 -0.78 3.56 14.09
CA ARG A 44 -0.51 2.78 15.32
C ARG A 44 -0.64 1.26 15.15
N ILE A 45 -0.08 0.70 14.09
CA ILE A 45 0.02 -0.76 13.94
C ILE A 45 1.25 -1.27 14.71
N PRO A 46 1.10 -2.18 15.69
CA PRO A 46 2.21 -2.66 16.52
C PRO A 46 3.04 -3.71 15.76
N MET A 47 3.79 -3.25 14.76
CA MET A 47 4.66 -4.10 13.95
C MET A 47 5.93 -3.34 13.51
N SER A 48 6.93 -4.09 13.05
CA SER A 48 8.13 -3.50 12.46
C SER A 48 7.85 -3.00 11.05
N VAL A 49 8.45 -1.87 10.69
CA VAL A 49 8.39 -1.26 9.35
C VAL A 49 8.80 -2.28 8.29
N PHE A 50 9.95 -2.94 8.47
CA PHE A 50 10.47 -3.91 7.49
C PHE A 50 9.54 -5.11 7.26
N LYS A 51 8.79 -5.53 8.29
CA LYS A 51 7.81 -6.63 8.17
C LYS A 51 6.59 -6.21 7.34
N ALA A 52 6.15 -4.96 7.49
CA ALA A 52 5.06 -4.41 6.68
C ALA A 52 5.51 -4.16 5.24
N GLN A 53 6.73 -3.63 5.09
CA GLN A 53 7.28 -3.22 3.81
C GLN A 53 7.41 -4.41 2.84
N ARG A 54 7.85 -5.57 3.34
CA ARG A 54 7.86 -6.82 2.55
C ARG A 54 6.52 -7.12 1.86
N VAL A 55 5.41 -6.97 2.57
CA VAL A 55 4.08 -7.22 2.00
C VAL A 55 3.66 -6.07 1.07
N LEU A 56 4.03 -4.84 1.40
CA LEU A 56 3.65 -3.67 0.63
C LEU A 56 4.39 -3.52 -0.70
N ASP A 57 5.60 -4.07 -0.77
CA ASP A 57 6.37 -4.13 -2.02
C ASP A 57 5.71 -5.09 -3.03
N GLU A 58 5.09 -6.19 -2.56
CA GLU A 58 4.38 -7.16 -3.41
C GLU A 58 3.07 -6.63 -3.99
N ILE A 59 2.30 -5.86 -3.21
CA ILE A 59 1.02 -5.32 -3.67
C ILE A 59 1.18 -4.05 -4.53
N ARG A 60 2.39 -3.49 -4.60
CA ARG A 60 2.64 -2.29 -5.38
C ARG A 60 2.46 -2.62 -6.87
N TRP A 61 1.75 -1.76 -7.59
CA TRP A 61 1.47 -1.95 -9.02
C TRP A 61 0.55 -3.14 -9.35
N ARG A 62 -0.30 -3.57 -8.42
CA ARG A 62 -1.31 -4.62 -8.64
C ARG A 62 -2.72 -4.04 -8.71
N TYR A 63 -3.62 -4.80 -9.34
CA TYR A 63 -5.05 -4.52 -9.27
C TYR A 63 -5.63 -4.90 -7.91
N TYR A 64 -6.77 -4.31 -7.55
CA TYR A 64 -7.43 -4.56 -6.27
C TYR A 64 -7.77 -6.05 -6.07
N GLU A 65 -8.34 -6.70 -7.08
CA GLU A 65 -8.77 -8.10 -6.99
C GLU A 65 -7.58 -9.05 -6.77
N GLU A 66 -6.52 -8.88 -7.55
CA GLU A 66 -5.25 -9.60 -7.39
C GLU A 66 -4.67 -9.40 -5.98
N THR A 67 -4.70 -8.15 -5.51
CA THR A 67 -4.16 -7.78 -4.19
C THR A 67 -4.88 -8.52 -3.06
N VAL A 68 -6.21 -8.58 -3.12
CA VAL A 68 -7.02 -9.27 -2.10
C VAL A 68 -6.68 -10.77 -2.08
N MET A 69 -6.54 -11.40 -3.26
CA MET A 69 -6.15 -12.81 -3.35
C MET A 69 -4.77 -13.07 -2.76
N ILE A 70 -3.77 -12.28 -3.18
CA ILE A 70 -2.38 -12.40 -2.71
C ILE A 70 -2.31 -12.23 -1.19
N LEU A 71 -2.95 -11.20 -0.65
CA LEU A 71 -2.93 -10.93 0.78
C LEU A 71 -3.59 -12.07 1.58
N ASN A 72 -4.68 -12.66 1.11
CA ASN A 72 -5.32 -13.78 1.82
C ASN A 72 -4.43 -15.03 1.88
N LEU A 73 -3.62 -15.27 0.85
CA LEU A 73 -2.76 -16.46 0.74
C LEU A 73 -1.37 -16.28 1.39
N MET A 74 -0.97 -15.04 1.68
CA MET A 74 0.36 -14.78 2.23
C MET A 74 0.54 -15.33 3.66
N PRO A 75 1.66 -16.01 3.97
CA PRO A 75 1.94 -16.56 5.29
C PRO A 75 2.37 -15.50 6.33
N TYR A 76 2.25 -14.21 5.99
CA TYR A 76 2.73 -13.11 6.84
C TYR A 76 1.62 -12.54 7.71
N ARG A 77 1.88 -12.41 9.02
CA ARG A 77 0.98 -11.68 9.95
C ARG A 77 0.71 -10.23 9.53
N ALA A 78 1.64 -9.63 8.80
CA ALA A 78 1.51 -8.29 8.22
C ALA A 78 0.36 -8.18 7.20
N SER A 79 -0.06 -9.30 6.61
CA SER A 79 -1.08 -9.30 5.57
C SER A 79 -2.45 -8.86 6.10
N TYR A 80 -2.87 -9.40 7.24
CA TYR A 80 -4.18 -9.09 7.84
C TYR A 80 -4.46 -7.58 8.05
N PRO A 81 -3.56 -6.79 8.70
CA PRO A 81 -3.81 -5.36 8.85
C PRO A 81 -3.78 -4.60 7.51
N ILE A 82 -2.97 -5.04 6.54
CA ILE A 82 -2.91 -4.43 5.21
C ILE A 82 -4.19 -4.72 4.43
N LEU A 83 -4.70 -5.95 4.49
CA LEU A 83 -5.96 -6.36 3.89
C LEU A 83 -7.12 -5.49 4.37
N LYS A 84 -7.24 -5.30 5.70
CA LYS A 84 -8.26 -4.43 6.30
C LYS A 84 -8.16 -2.98 5.78
N LEU A 85 -6.95 -2.48 5.62
CA LEU A 85 -6.69 -1.15 5.08
C LEU A 85 -7.11 -1.03 3.62
N VAL A 86 -6.77 -2.03 2.79
CA VAL A 86 -7.13 -2.11 1.37
C VAL A 86 -8.65 -2.17 1.18
N TYR A 87 -9.36 -3.00 1.95
CA TYR A 87 -10.83 -3.03 1.96
C TYR A 87 -11.44 -1.67 2.31
N SER A 88 -10.94 -1.02 3.36
CA SER A 88 -11.44 0.31 3.76
C SER A 88 -11.15 1.38 2.69
N ALA A 89 -10.00 1.31 2.03
CA ALA A 89 -9.65 2.23 0.97
C ALA A 89 -10.57 2.05 -0.26
N ALA A 90 -10.88 0.81 -0.63
CA ALA A 90 -11.83 0.52 -1.72
C ALA A 90 -13.26 0.95 -1.36
N ALA A 91 -13.71 0.74 -0.13
CA ALA A 91 -15.01 1.22 0.34
C ALA A 91 -15.13 2.76 0.29
N ASN A 92 -14.06 3.46 0.66
CA ASN A 92 -14.00 4.92 0.53
C ASN A 92 -14.07 5.36 -0.94
N ALA A 93 -13.42 4.62 -1.83
CA ALA A 93 -13.43 4.93 -3.26
C ALA A 93 -14.81 4.69 -3.91
N THR A 94 -15.51 3.65 -3.50
CA THR A 94 -16.89 3.40 -3.96
C THR A 94 -17.85 4.45 -3.42
N HIS A 95 -17.73 4.82 -2.14
CA HIS A 95 -18.70 5.71 -1.49
C HIS A 95 -18.53 7.19 -1.84
N TYR A 96 -17.28 7.68 -1.90
CA TYR A 96 -17.04 9.12 -2.10
C TYR A 96 -16.83 9.51 -3.56
N ARG A 97 -16.57 8.54 -4.45
CA ARG A 97 -16.20 8.81 -5.85
C ARG A 97 -16.83 7.86 -6.86
N ASP A 98 -17.72 6.98 -6.42
CA ASP A 98 -18.45 6.04 -7.29
C ASP A 98 -17.51 5.19 -8.17
N PHE A 99 -16.37 4.79 -7.62
CA PHE A 99 -15.41 3.95 -8.36
C PHE A 99 -15.84 2.48 -8.34
N TYR A 100 -15.78 1.84 -9.50
CA TYR A 100 -16.01 0.40 -9.60
C TYR A 100 -14.80 -0.41 -9.12
N LYS A 101 -15.03 -1.41 -8.25
CA LYS A 101 -13.97 -2.18 -7.56
C LYS A 101 -12.94 -2.81 -8.50
N ALA A 102 -13.37 -3.37 -9.62
CA ALA A 102 -12.49 -4.02 -10.59
C ALA A 102 -11.48 -3.05 -11.24
N ASN A 103 -11.77 -1.75 -11.26
CA ASN A 103 -10.92 -0.73 -11.89
C ASN A 103 -9.96 -0.04 -10.91
N LEU A 104 -9.93 -0.46 -9.64
CA LEU A 104 -8.99 0.09 -8.66
C LEU A 104 -7.60 -0.51 -8.83
N PHE A 105 -6.61 0.38 -8.85
CA PHE A 105 -5.21 0.03 -9.02
C PHE A 105 -4.35 0.69 -7.93
N ILE A 106 -3.39 -0.08 -7.39
CA ILE A 106 -2.50 0.40 -6.32
C ILE A 106 -1.26 1.06 -6.93
N THR A 107 -1.18 2.38 -6.89
CA THR A 107 -0.02 3.11 -7.44
C THR A 107 1.09 3.32 -6.43
N LYS A 108 0.75 3.65 -5.17
CA LYS A 108 1.74 3.89 -4.12
C LYS A 108 1.29 3.20 -2.84
N ALA A 109 2.20 2.44 -2.27
CA ALA A 109 2.05 1.76 -1.00
C ALA A 109 3.33 2.03 -0.20
N GLU A 110 3.20 2.82 0.87
CA GLU A 110 4.31 3.35 1.64
C GLU A 110 4.16 3.00 3.12
N VAL A 111 5.29 2.87 3.79
CA VAL A 111 5.40 2.65 5.23
C VAL A 111 6.32 3.70 5.81
N SER A 112 5.97 4.23 6.96
CA SER A 112 6.88 5.11 7.71
C SER A 112 6.88 4.72 9.17
N ARG A 113 8.04 4.88 9.81
CA ARG A 113 8.25 4.56 11.21
C ARG A 113 7.42 5.47 12.11
N SER A 114 6.96 4.92 13.24
CA SER A 114 6.24 5.63 14.30
C SER A 114 7.08 5.88 15.53
N THR A 115 6.41 6.41 16.55
CA THR A 115 6.76 6.31 17.95
C THR A 115 7.27 4.91 18.27
N ILE A 116 8.46 4.87 18.86
CA ILE A 116 9.12 3.64 19.31
C ILE A 116 8.97 3.59 20.81
N MET A 117 8.35 2.53 21.32
CA MET A 117 8.34 2.29 22.76
C MET A 117 9.67 1.65 23.17
N LYS A 118 10.40 2.30 24.08
CA LYS A 118 11.62 1.77 24.68
C LYS A 118 11.25 0.98 25.94
N LYS A 119 11.77 -0.24 26.07
CA LYS A 119 11.68 -1.06 27.29
C LYS A 119 13.09 -1.51 27.68
N PHE A 120 13.39 -1.69 28.95
CA PHE A 120 14.66 -2.28 29.37
C PHE A 120 14.48 -3.76 29.65
N ARG A 121 15.44 -4.59 29.23
CA ARG A 121 15.50 -6.01 29.58
C ARG A 121 16.76 -6.28 30.41
N PRO A 122 16.63 -6.91 31.59
CA PRO A 122 17.79 -7.28 32.40
C PRO A 122 18.64 -8.34 31.70
N ARG A 123 19.95 -8.31 31.95
CA ARG A 123 20.97 -9.21 31.38
C ARG A 123 21.98 -9.60 32.47
N ALA A 124 22.78 -10.62 32.16
CA ALA A 124 23.82 -11.11 33.07
C ALA A 124 24.80 -10.00 33.51
N ARG A 125 25.40 -10.19 34.69
CA ARG A 125 26.36 -9.27 35.32
C ARG A 125 25.78 -7.88 35.62
N GLY A 126 24.51 -7.80 36.05
CA GLY A 126 23.86 -6.54 36.44
C GLY A 126 23.60 -5.55 35.31
N ARG A 127 23.71 -5.99 34.04
CA ARG A 127 23.52 -5.11 32.87
C ARG A 127 22.06 -5.01 32.45
N SER A 128 21.68 -3.89 31.85
CA SER A 128 20.38 -3.74 31.19
C SER A 128 20.55 -3.23 29.77
N PHE A 129 19.76 -3.76 28.83
CA PHE A 129 19.76 -3.27 27.44
C PHE A 129 18.37 -2.79 27.01
N PRO A 130 18.28 -1.68 26.26
CA PRO A 130 17.02 -1.18 25.74
C PRO A 130 16.55 -2.02 24.55
N ILE A 131 15.30 -2.46 24.61
CA ILE A 131 14.54 -3.07 23.51
C ILE A 131 13.61 -2.01 22.93
N LYS A 132 13.65 -1.88 21.60
CA LYS A 132 12.78 -0.98 20.83
C LYS A 132 11.58 -1.77 20.29
N LYS A 133 10.37 -1.53 20.80
CA LYS A 133 9.14 -1.98 20.15
C LYS A 133 8.73 -0.94 19.12
N ALA A 134 8.95 -1.27 17.84
CA ALA A 134 8.56 -0.42 16.74
C ALA A 134 7.05 -0.53 16.49
N CYS A 135 6.42 0.61 16.26
CA CYS A 135 5.10 0.72 15.66
C CYS A 135 5.23 1.37 14.28
N VAL A 136 4.23 1.15 13.45
CA VAL A 136 4.05 1.79 12.15
C VAL A 136 2.94 2.84 12.31
N ILE A 137 3.21 4.11 11.97
CA ILE A 137 2.15 5.13 11.76
C ILE A 137 1.46 4.73 10.49
#